data_AF-A0A1M4PKP4-F1
#
_entry.id   AF-A0A1M4PKP4-F1
#
_cell.length_a   1.000
_cell.length_b   1.000
_cell.length_c   1.000
_cell.angle_alpha   90.00
_cell.angle_beta   90.00
_cell.angle_gamma   90.00
#
_symmetry.space_group_name_H-M   'P 1'
#
loop_
_entity.id
_entity.type
_entity.pdbx_description
1 polymer ?
#
loop_
_entity_poly.entity_id
_entity_poly.type
_entity_poly.pdbx_seq_one_letter_code
_entity_poly.pdbx_strand_id
1 'polypeptide(L)' 'MESKQFKLSYSAKGCPYDNACIESFHAILEKECVYLNTFIDYNHAKLALFQYIEGFYNRKRIHSSINF' A
#
# COMPACT_ATOMS: atom_id res chain seq x y z
N MET A 1 20.35 -4.88 -20.97
CA MET A 1 19.32 -4.63 -19.94
C MET A 1 18.84 -5.98 -19.47
N GLU A 2 19.22 -6.40 -18.26
CA GLU A 2 18.78 -7.68 -17.69
C GLU A 2 17.26 -7.66 -17.49
N SER A 3 16.56 -8.58 -18.14
CA SER A 3 15.18 -8.90 -17.82
C SER A 3 15.16 -9.59 -16.45
N LYS A 4 14.80 -8.84 -15.39
CA LYS A 4 14.56 -9.46 -14.08
C LYS A 4 13.53 -10.58 -14.25
N GLN A 5 13.88 -11.79 -13.84
CA GLN A 5 13.10 -13.02 -14.05
C GLN A 5 11.90 -13.05 -13.09
N PHE A 6 10.92 -12.17 -13.29
CA PHE A 6 9.68 -12.16 -12.51
C PHE A 6 8.62 -13.00 -13.21
N LYS A 7 8.06 -13.99 -12.50
CA LYS A 7 6.87 -14.72 -12.96
C LYS A 7 5.64 -13.92 -12.58
N LEU A 8 4.86 -13.51 -13.58
CA LEU A 8 3.54 -12.94 -13.36
C LEU A 8 2.66 -14.01 -12.70
N SER A 9 2.14 -13.71 -11.51
CA SER A 9 1.19 -14.55 -10.80
C SER A 9 -0.18 -13.90 -10.88
N TYR A 10 -1.00 -14.35 -11.82
CA TYR A 10 -2.41 -14.01 -11.85
C TYR A 10 -3.14 -15.03 -10.97
N SER A 11 -3.87 -14.55 -9.97
CA SER A 11 -4.71 -15.42 -9.16
C SER A 11 -5.82 -16.02 -10.04
N ALA A 12 -6.25 -17.24 -9.71
CA ALA A 12 -7.35 -17.88 -10.43
C ALA A 12 -8.66 -17.11 -10.18
N LYS A 13 -9.61 -17.21 -11.13
CA LYS A 13 -10.93 -16.61 -10.94
C LYS A 13 -11.60 -17.23 -9.71
N GLY A 14 -12.01 -16.39 -8.76
CA GLY A 14 -12.65 -16.83 -7.51
C GLY A 14 -11.70 -17.06 -6.33
N CYS A 15 -10.45 -16.58 -6.41
CA CYS A 15 -9.48 -16.64 -5.32
C CYS A 15 -9.21 -15.25 -4.71
N PRO A 16 -10.16 -14.65 -3.95
CA PRO A 16 -10.00 -13.31 -3.38
C PRO A 16 -8.91 -13.23 -2.31
N TYR A 17 -8.57 -14.36 -1.68
CA TYR A 17 -7.57 -14.42 -0.60
C TYR A 17 -6.17 -13.96 -1.04
N ASP A 18 -5.79 -14.22 -2.30
CA ASP A 18 -4.51 -13.79 -2.84
C ASP A 18 -4.40 -12.26 -2.92
N ASN A 19 -5.54 -11.56 -3.06
CA ASN A 19 -5.60 -10.10 -3.11
C ASN A 19 -5.92 -9.46 -1.75
N ALA A 20 -6.35 -10.25 -0.77
CA ALA A 20 -6.87 -9.73 0.50
C ALA A 20 -5.88 -8.81 1.24
N CYS A 21 -4.58 -9.13 1.20
CA CYS A 21 -3.55 -8.30 1.85
C CYS A 21 -3.43 -6.91 1.22
N ILE A 22 -3.39 -6.82 -0.11
CA ILE A 22 -3.25 -5.54 -0.80
C ILE A 22 -4.55 -4.74 -0.77
N GLU A 23 -5.71 -5.40 -0.82
CA GLU A 23 -7.01 -4.76 -0.63
C GLU A 23 -7.13 -4.14 0.76
N SER A 24 -6.69 -4.88 1.80
CA SER A 24 -6.67 -4.36 3.18
C SER A 24 -5.76 -3.14 3.31
N PHE A 25 -4.59 -3.16 2.65
CA PHE A 25 -3.70 -2.00 2.59
C PHE A 25 -4.38 -0.80 1.92
N HIS A 26 -5.00 -0.98 0.74
CA HIS A 26 -5.67 0.10 0.02
C HIS A 26 -6.80 0.71 0.83
N ALA A 27 -7.64 -0.09 1.48
CA ALA A 27 -8.73 0.40 2.31
C ALA A 27 -8.23 1.31 3.45
N ILE A 28 -7.09 0.95 4.06
CA ILE A 28 -6.46 1.74 5.12
C ILE A 28 -5.84 3.02 4.57
N LEU A 29 -5.11 2.92 3.46
CA LEU A 29 -4.49 4.06 2.78
C LEU A 29 -5.53 5.11 2.39
N GLU A 30 -6.65 4.67 1.83
CA GLU A 30 -7.74 5.57 1.45
C GLU A 30 -8.35 6.25 2.67
N LYS A 31 -8.70 5.46 3.69
CA LYS A 31 -9.36 5.96 4.91
C LYS A 31 -8.52 6.98 5.66
N GLU A 32 -7.21 6.76 5.75
CA GLU A 32 -6.35 7.53 6.64
C GLU A 32 -5.50 8.57 5.93
N CYS A 33 -5.20 8.38 4.64
CA CYS A 33 -4.44 9.34 3.85
C CYS A 33 -5.35 10.04 2.85
N VAL A 34 -5.99 9.30 1.92
CA VAL A 34 -6.68 9.94 0.79
C VAL A 34 -7.89 10.76 1.23
N TYR A 35 -8.80 10.20 2.02
CA TYR A 35 -10.04 10.88 2.40
C TYR A 35 -9.83 12.02 3.41
N LEU A 36 -8.70 12.04 4.10
CA LEU A 36 -8.38 13.09 5.08
C LEU A 36 -7.52 14.21 4.48
N ASN A 37 -7.09 14.10 3.22
CA ASN A 37 -6.25 15.07 2.56
C ASN A 37 -6.94 15.67 1.33
N THR A 38 -6.76 16.97 1.13
CA THR A 38 -7.10 17.64 -0.13
C THR A 38 -5.81 17.89 -0.90
N PHE A 39 -5.64 17.21 -2.04
CA PHE A 39 -4.45 17.38 -2.86
C PHE A 39 -4.60 18.58 -3.79
N ILE A 40 -3.57 19.42 -3.80
CA ILE A 40 -3.53 20.65 -4.61
C ILE A 40 -3.11 20.31 -6.05
N ASP A 41 -2.16 19.39 -6.19
CA ASP A 41 -1.63 18.91 -7.45
C ASP A 41 -1.08 17.48 -7.33
N TYR A 42 -0.69 16.89 -8.45
CA TYR A 42 -0.18 15.52 -8.52
C TYR A 42 1.10 15.30 -7.70
N ASN A 43 2.04 16.26 -7.69
CA ASN A 43 3.30 16.13 -6.95
C ASN A 43 3.03 16.18 -5.45
N HIS A 44 2.09 17.02 -5.01
CA HIS A 44 1.64 17.03 -3.63
C HIS A 44 1.05 15.67 -3.24
N ALA A 45 0.13 15.11 -4.03
CA ALA A 45 -0.44 13.79 -3.76
C ALA A 45 0.65 12.70 -3.69
N LYS A 46 1.58 12.71 -4.64
CA LYS A 46 2.71 11.76 -4.68
C LYS A 46 3.57 11.84 -3.42
N LEU A 47 3.90 13.05 -2.96
CA LEU A 47 4.69 13.26 -1.74
C LEU A 47 3.94 12.79 -0.50
N ALA A 48 2.65 13.15 -0.38
CA ALA A 48 1.82 12.76 0.75
C ALA A 48 1.68 11.23 0.85
N LEU A 49 1.44 10.56 -0.28
CA LEU A 49 1.40 9.10 -0.34
C LEU A 49 2.74 8.47 0.04
N PHE A 50 3.86 8.99 -0.48
CA PHE A 50 5.19 8.50 -0.12
C PHE A 50 5.46 8.64 1.37
N GLN A 51 5.16 9.81 1.95
CA GLN A 51 5.33 10.06 3.38
C GLN A 51 4.43 9.15 4.24
N TYR A 52 3.19 8.92 3.82
CA TYR A 52 2.29 8.02 4.53
C TYR A 52 2.83 6.57 4.51
N ILE A 53 3.23 6.06 3.34
CA ILE A 53 3.70 4.68 3.19
C ILE A 53 5.03 4.47 3.93
N GLU A 54 6.06 5.26 3.61
CA GLU A 54 7.43 5.06 4.11
C GLU A 54 7.64 5.67 5.50
N GLY A 55 6.94 6.76 5.81
CA GLY A 55 7.09 7.48 7.08
C GLY A 55 6.21 6.95 8.19
N PHE A 56 5.02 6.44 7.87
CA PHE A 56 4.03 6.01 8.87
C PHE A 56 3.69 4.52 8.77
N TYR A 57 3.15 4.05 7.65
CA TYR A 57 2.62 2.69 7.50
C TYR A 57 3.68 1.63 7.73
N ASN A 58 4.78 1.67 6.96
CA ASN A 58 5.86 0.68 7.07
C ASN A 58 6.63 0.77 8.40
N ARG A 59 6.79 1.98 8.96
CA ARG A 59 7.57 2.20 10.19
C ARG A 59 6.82 1.93 11.48
N LYS A 60 5.54 2.28 11.57
CA LYS A 60 4.78 2.22 12.83
C LYS A 60 3.76 1.09 12.87
N ARG A 61 3.16 0.71 11.75
CA ARG A 61 2.04 -0.24 11.73
C ARG A 61 2.48 -1.69 11.53
N ILE A 62 3.45 -1.97 10.67
CA ILE A 62 3.97 -3.35 10.50
C ILE A 62 4.68 -3.84 11.77
N HIS A 63 5.21 -2.92 12.59
CA HIS A 63 5.82 -3.25 13.88
C HIS A 63 4.82 -3.42 15.04
N SER A 64 3.52 -3.25 14.84
CA SER A 64 2.54 -3.47 15.93
C SER A 64 2.26 -4.94 16.23
N SER A 65 2.76 -5.89 15.43
CA SER A 65 2.64 -7.34 15.67
C SER A 65 3.89 -7.99 16.29
N ILE A 66 4.93 -7.21 16.61
CA ILE A 66 6.10 -7.69 17.34
C ILE A 66 6.14 -7.07 18.73
N ASN A 67 5.19 -7.47 19.58
CA ASN A 67 5.37 -7.44 21.03
C ASN A 67 5.01 -8.83 21.56
N PHE A 68 5.98 -9.39 22.28
CA PHE A 68 6.03 -10.69 22.96
C PHE A 68 4.79 -11.02 23.80
#